data_AF-A0A2Z4V8Q9-F1
#
_entry.id   AF-A0A2Z4V8Q9-F1
#
_cell.length_a   1.000
_cell.length_b   1.000
_cell.length_c   1.000
_cell.angle_alpha   90.00
_cell.angle_beta   90.00
_cell.angle_gamma   90.00
#
_symmetry.space_group_name_H-M   'P 1'
#
loop_
_entity.id
_entity.type
_entity.pdbx_description
1 polymer ?
#
loop_
_entity_poly.entity_id
_entity_poly.type
_entity_poly.pdbx_seq_one_letter_code
_entity_poly.pdbx_strand_id
1 'polypeptide(L)'
;MTRGQKFKNRASASLVLAGIGLAVFFFVGMASQQPTGWGAAYAFAEPVTVQLPSSCGVETVVGRSGSAKSTSKCGGTSWTADGKARTGTLYSYADDIGRDGSGKLAYKGEARALGDRAYGEPALWITVVHVTALAVAALGALALLVSLLAAALPQRGGRPQRH
;
A
#
# COMPACT_ATOMS: atom_id res chain seq x y z
N MET A 1 -7.14 -12.75 38.07
CA MET A 1 -6.80 -12.96 36.63
C MET A 1 -5.34 -13.37 36.53
N THR A 2 -5.06 -14.57 36.04
CA THR A 2 -3.68 -15.11 35.98
C THR A 2 -2.87 -14.37 34.89
N ARG A 3 -1.53 -14.34 35.04
CA ARG A 3 -0.63 -13.69 34.06
C ARG A 3 -0.80 -14.28 32.65
N GLY A 4 -1.09 -15.58 32.56
CA GLY A 4 -1.42 -16.27 31.32
C GLY A 4 -2.73 -15.80 30.66
N GLN A 5 -3.77 -15.45 31.44
CA GLN A 5 -5.00 -14.86 30.90
C GLN A 5 -4.77 -13.44 30.36
N LYS A 6 -3.98 -12.61 31.06
CA LYS A 6 -3.62 -11.26 30.57
C LYS A 6 -2.83 -11.33 29.26
N PHE A 7 -1.98 -12.34 29.11
CA PHE A 7 -1.20 -12.55 27.91
C PHE A 7 -2.05 -13.00 26.72
N LYS A 8 -2.92 -14.00 26.91
CA LYS A 8 -3.88 -14.45 25.88
C LYS A 8 -4.78 -13.30 25.40
N ASN A 9 -5.26 -12.47 26.31
CA ASN A 9 -6.11 -11.32 25.94
C ASN A 9 -5.35 -10.26 25.13
N ARG A 10 -4.08 -9.99 25.46
CA ARG A 10 -3.23 -9.06 24.69
C ARG A 10 -2.91 -9.59 23.30
N ALA A 11 -2.47 -10.85 23.21
CA ALA A 11 -2.17 -11.49 21.93
C ALA A 11 -3.42 -11.55 21.03
N SER A 12 -4.59 -11.88 21.59
CA SER A 12 -5.86 -11.88 20.87
C SER A 12 -6.23 -10.48 20.37
N ALA A 13 -6.16 -9.46 21.22
CA ALA A 13 -6.45 -8.08 20.83
C ALA A 13 -5.50 -7.57 19.74
N SER A 14 -4.20 -7.90 19.81
CA SER A 14 -3.22 -7.54 18.77
C SER A 14 -3.50 -8.26 17.45
N LEU A 15 -3.95 -9.51 17.49
CA LEU A 15 -4.32 -10.28 16.30
C LEU A 15 -5.58 -9.70 15.63
N VAL A 16 -6.56 -9.28 16.43
CA VAL A 16 -7.76 -8.60 15.94
C VAL A 16 -7.39 -7.26 15.30
N LEU A 17 -6.53 -6.45 15.94
CA LEU A 17 -6.08 -5.18 15.35
C LEU A 17 -5.32 -5.37 14.04
N ALA A 18 -4.40 -6.34 13.98
CA ALA A 18 -3.68 -6.67 12.75
C ALA A 18 -4.64 -7.14 11.64
N GLY A 19 -5.60 -8.00 12.00
CA GLY A 19 -6.63 -8.51 11.10
C GLY A 19 -7.53 -7.40 10.55
N ILE A 20 -7.99 -6.47 11.40
CA ILE A 20 -8.79 -5.32 10.99
C ILE A 20 -7.99 -4.41 10.05
N GLY A 21 -6.73 -4.11 10.39
CA GLY A 21 -5.86 -3.29 9.54
C GLY A 21 -5.69 -3.88 8.14
N LEU A 22 -5.40 -5.19 8.06
CA LEU A 22 -5.32 -5.90 6.79
C LEU A 22 -6.66 -5.92 6.04
N ALA A 23 -7.76 -6.22 6.73
CA ALA A 23 -9.09 -6.25 6.13
C ALA A 23 -9.45 -4.90 5.51
N VAL A 24 -9.21 -3.78 6.21
CA VAL A 24 -9.43 -2.43 5.69
C VAL A 24 -8.53 -2.15 4.49
N PHE A 25 -7.24 -2.50 4.56
CA PHE A 25 -6.29 -2.30 3.47
C PHE A 25 -6.74 -3.01 2.18
N PHE A 26 -7.16 -4.27 2.27
CA PHE A 26 -7.63 -5.04 1.11
C PHE A 26 -9.02 -4.60 0.64
N PHE A 27 -9.95 -4.32 1.57
CA PHE A 27 -11.31 -3.92 1.24
C PHE A 27 -11.32 -2.60 0.46
N VAL A 28 -10.48 -1.64 0.84
CA VAL A 28 -10.39 -0.34 0.15
C VAL A 28 -9.83 -0.51 -1.27
N GLY A 29 -8.82 -1.38 -1.45
CA GLY A 29 -8.33 -1.72 -2.78
C GLY A 29 -9.41 -2.36 -3.67
N MET A 30 -10.19 -3.30 -3.12
CA MET A 30 -11.29 -3.93 -3.87
C MET A 30 -12.44 -2.95 -4.17
N ALA A 31 -12.85 -2.15 -3.19
CA ALA A 31 -14.00 -1.25 -3.31
C ALA A 31 -13.71 -0.06 -4.25
N SER A 32 -12.47 0.41 -4.31
CA SER A 32 -12.06 1.47 -5.23
C SER A 32 -11.79 0.97 -6.66
N GLN A 33 -11.81 -0.35 -6.89
CA GLN A 33 -11.42 -0.99 -8.17
C GLN A 33 -10.03 -0.54 -8.67
N GLN A 34 -9.19 -0.10 -7.73
CA GLN A 34 -7.83 0.34 -7.97
C GLN A 34 -6.83 -0.76 -7.62
N PRO A 35 -5.59 -0.70 -8.15
CA PRO A 35 -4.51 -1.56 -7.68
C PRO A 35 -4.40 -1.51 -6.15
N THR A 36 -4.48 -2.68 -5.50
CA THR A 36 -4.35 -2.80 -4.04
C THR A 36 -3.05 -2.18 -3.57
N GLY A 37 -3.14 -1.28 -2.59
CA GLY A 37 -1.98 -0.58 -2.05
C GLY A 37 -1.43 0.56 -2.91
N TRP A 38 -2.12 1.01 -3.98
CA TRP A 38 -1.66 2.15 -4.79
C TRP A 38 -1.34 3.37 -3.93
N GLY A 39 -2.23 3.75 -3.00
CA GLY A 39 -2.01 4.89 -2.10
C GLY A 39 -0.74 4.76 -1.26
N ALA A 40 -0.49 3.59 -0.68
CA ALA A 40 0.73 3.34 0.09
C ALA A 40 1.97 3.29 -0.82
N ALA A 41 1.89 2.63 -1.97
CA ALA A 41 2.98 2.57 -2.93
C ALA A 41 3.39 3.98 -3.38
N TYR A 42 2.43 4.84 -3.71
CA TYR A 42 2.69 6.24 -4.07
C TYR A 42 3.33 7.02 -2.92
N ALA A 43 2.86 6.85 -1.67
CA ALA A 43 3.39 7.56 -0.51
C ALA A 43 4.87 7.25 -0.22
N PHE A 44 5.30 6.01 -0.44
CA PHE A 44 6.67 5.56 -0.18
C PHE A 44 7.56 5.53 -1.43
N ALA A 45 6.99 5.84 -2.61
CA ALA A 45 7.72 5.86 -3.87
C ALA A 45 8.49 7.17 -4.08
N GLU A 46 9.51 7.10 -4.93
CA GLU A 46 10.35 8.24 -5.31
C GLU A 46 9.78 8.97 -6.52
N PRO A 47 9.85 10.31 -6.57
CA PRO A 47 9.36 11.08 -7.72
C PRO A 47 10.14 10.76 -8.99
N VAL A 48 9.42 10.54 -10.09
CA VAL A 48 10.02 10.20 -11.40
C VAL A 48 9.33 10.92 -12.55
N THR A 49 10.09 11.18 -13.61
CA THR A 49 9.53 11.60 -14.91
C THR A 49 9.35 10.36 -15.78
N VAL A 50 8.11 10.11 -16.20
CA VAL A 50 7.76 8.95 -17.03
C VAL A 50 7.68 9.32 -18.51
N GLN A 51 8.10 8.41 -19.35
CA GLN A 51 8.00 8.46 -20.81
C GLN A 51 7.11 7.31 -21.25
N LEU A 52 5.97 7.65 -21.84
CA LEU A 52 5.00 6.65 -22.26
C LEU A 52 5.42 5.99 -23.57
N PRO A 53 5.15 4.69 -23.73
CA PRO A 53 5.25 4.05 -25.04
C PRO A 53 4.20 4.62 -26.00
N SER A 54 4.33 4.32 -27.30
CA SER A 54 3.37 4.76 -28.33
C SER A 54 1.94 4.23 -28.13
N SER A 55 1.76 3.21 -27.29
CA SER A 55 0.47 2.60 -26.97
C SER A 55 0.35 2.35 -25.46
N CYS A 56 -0.72 2.86 -24.85
CA CYS A 56 -1.11 2.55 -23.48
C CYS A 56 -2.49 1.88 -23.48
N GLY A 57 -2.65 0.84 -22.66
CA GLY A 57 -3.96 0.24 -22.41
C GLY A 57 -4.77 1.13 -21.47
N VAL A 58 -5.93 1.60 -21.92
CA VAL A 58 -6.92 2.23 -21.03
C VAL A 58 -7.91 1.15 -20.64
N GLU A 59 -7.96 0.83 -19.35
CA GLU A 59 -8.98 -0.05 -18.78
C GLU A 59 -10.04 0.85 -18.14
N THR A 60 -11.18 1.00 -18.79
CA THR A 60 -12.31 1.75 -18.22
C THR A 60 -12.88 0.95 -17.05
N VAL A 61 -12.49 1.35 -15.84
CA VAL A 61 -13.02 0.79 -14.61
C VAL A 61 -14.33 1.52 -14.29
N VAL A 62 -15.46 0.92 -14.68
CA VAL A 62 -16.81 1.48 -14.41
C VAL A 62 -17.23 1.11 -12.99
N GLY A 63 -17.05 2.05 -12.07
CA GLY A 63 -17.59 1.99 -10.72
C GLY A 63 -19.12 2.17 -10.71
N ARG A 64 -19.80 1.37 -9.87
CA ARG A 64 -21.27 1.28 -9.74
C ARG A 64 -21.97 2.56 -9.25
N SER A 65 -21.23 3.64 -8.93
CA SER A 65 -21.76 4.86 -8.31
C SER A 65 -21.60 6.15 -9.14
N GLY A 66 -21.29 6.06 -10.43
CA GLY A 66 -21.28 7.23 -11.33
C GLY A 66 -20.13 8.23 -11.15
N SER A 67 -19.16 7.95 -10.26
CA SER A 67 -17.95 8.78 -10.02
C SER A 67 -16.66 8.03 -10.37
N ALA A 68 -16.73 7.09 -11.30
CA ALA A 68 -15.61 6.22 -11.60
C ALA A 68 -14.60 6.92 -12.52
N LYS A 69 -13.39 7.15 -12.00
CA LYS A 69 -12.25 7.55 -12.84
C LYS A 69 -11.68 6.31 -13.52
N SER A 70 -11.55 6.34 -14.85
CA SER A 70 -10.86 5.31 -15.60
C SER A 70 -9.40 5.24 -15.18
N THR A 71 -8.88 4.03 -14.99
CA THR A 71 -7.45 3.81 -14.74
C THR A 71 -6.77 3.35 -16.02
N SER A 72 -5.48 3.65 -16.16
CA SER A 72 -4.67 3.19 -17.28
C SER A 72 -3.50 2.37 -16.78
N LYS A 73 -3.14 1.36 -17.58
CA LYS A 73 -1.97 0.52 -17.38
C LYS A 73 -1.10 0.61 -18.62
N CYS A 74 0.05 1.26 -18.49
CA CYS A 74 1.03 1.37 -19.57
C CYS A 74 2.22 0.45 -19.26
N GLY A 75 2.34 -0.66 -19.99
CA GLY A 75 3.54 -1.50 -19.95
C GLY A 75 4.63 -0.97 -20.88
N GLY A 76 5.90 -1.12 -20.52
CA GLY A 76 7.02 -0.60 -21.32
C GLY A 76 7.24 0.91 -21.16
N THR A 77 6.64 1.51 -20.13
CA THR A 77 6.92 2.90 -19.73
C THR A 77 8.35 2.96 -19.20
N SER A 78 9.12 3.94 -19.68
CA SER A 78 10.45 4.22 -19.15
C SER A 78 10.41 5.41 -18.19
N TRP A 79 11.30 5.44 -17.22
CA TRP A 79 11.47 6.56 -16.31
C TRP A 79 12.91 6.61 -15.79
N THR A 80 13.30 7.77 -15.26
CA THR A 80 14.59 7.91 -14.59
C THR A 80 14.38 7.94 -13.08
N ALA A 81 15.05 7.03 -12.36
CA ALA A 81 15.12 7.00 -10.90
C ALA A 81 16.59 6.82 -10.50
N ASP A 82 17.08 7.60 -9.54
CA ASP A 82 18.48 7.57 -9.07
C ASP A 82 19.52 7.77 -10.19
N GLY A 83 19.18 8.60 -11.19
CA GLY A 83 20.04 8.81 -12.36
C GLY A 83 20.14 7.60 -13.31
N LYS A 84 19.36 6.53 -13.08
CA LYS A 84 19.30 5.35 -13.94
C LYS A 84 17.97 5.30 -14.68
N ALA A 85 18.05 5.04 -15.99
CA ALA A 85 16.88 4.71 -16.77
C ALA A 85 16.36 3.33 -16.36
N ARG A 86 15.05 3.24 -16.09
CA ARG A 86 14.31 2.02 -15.80
C ARG A 86 13.13 1.92 -16.75
N THR A 87 12.65 0.70 -16.94
CA THR A 87 11.46 0.42 -17.74
C THR A 87 10.57 -0.55 -16.97
N GLY A 88 9.27 -0.32 -17.00
CA GLY A 88 8.31 -1.19 -16.34
C GLY A 88 6.87 -0.80 -16.62
N THR A 89 6.01 -0.89 -15.59
CA THR A 89 4.57 -0.62 -15.73
C THR A 89 4.17 0.64 -14.98
N LEU A 90 3.49 1.57 -15.66
CA LEU A 90 2.80 2.69 -15.04
C LEU A 90 1.34 2.34 -14.77
N TYR A 91 0.89 2.65 -13.56
CA TYR A 91 -0.52 2.67 -13.15
C TYR A 91 -0.92 4.12 -12.88
N SER A 92 -1.90 4.66 -13.61
CA SER A 92 -2.36 6.04 -13.41
C SER A 92 -3.86 6.18 -13.65
N TYR A 93 -4.42 7.36 -13.43
CA TYR A 93 -5.71 7.68 -14.04
C TYR A 93 -5.54 7.91 -15.54
N ALA A 94 -6.57 7.59 -16.31
CA ALA A 94 -6.58 7.79 -17.76
C ALA A 94 -6.52 9.28 -18.12
N ASP A 95 -7.09 10.14 -17.28
CA ASP A 95 -7.09 11.61 -17.47
C ASP A 95 -5.66 12.20 -17.41
N ASP A 96 -4.73 11.52 -16.75
CA ASP A 96 -3.33 11.92 -16.67
C ASP A 96 -2.55 11.57 -17.95
N ILE A 97 -3.15 10.83 -18.87
CA ILE A 97 -2.56 10.44 -20.16
C ILE A 97 -3.24 11.23 -21.26
N GLY A 98 -2.46 12.05 -21.95
CA GLY A 98 -2.94 12.78 -23.12
C GLY A 98 -2.01 12.62 -24.31
N ARG A 99 -2.25 13.43 -25.34
CA ARG A 99 -1.30 13.65 -26.41
C ARG A 99 -0.63 15.01 -26.25
N ASP A 100 0.65 15.09 -26.56
CA ASP A 100 1.39 16.34 -26.67
C ASP A 100 1.09 17.06 -28.01
N GLY A 101 1.71 18.22 -28.24
CA GLY A 101 1.55 18.98 -29.49
C GLY A 101 2.05 18.26 -30.75
N SER A 102 2.81 17.17 -30.62
CA SER A 102 3.26 16.32 -31.73
C SER A 102 2.34 15.12 -31.96
N GLY A 103 1.28 14.97 -31.16
CA GLY A 103 0.36 13.84 -31.20
C GLY A 103 0.89 12.58 -30.51
N LYS A 104 2.05 12.61 -29.84
CA LYS A 104 2.59 11.47 -29.08
C LYS A 104 1.92 11.38 -27.70
N LEU A 105 1.83 10.17 -27.15
CA LEU A 105 1.32 9.97 -25.80
C LEU A 105 2.27 10.63 -24.79
N ALA A 106 1.70 11.42 -23.89
CA ALA A 106 2.42 12.13 -22.84
C ALA A 106 1.68 11.99 -21.51
N TYR A 107 2.45 11.76 -20.45
CA TYR A 107 1.94 11.78 -19.09
C TYR A 107 1.97 13.20 -18.55
N LYS A 108 0.86 13.65 -17.96
CA LYS A 108 0.65 15.03 -17.50
C LYS A 108 0.69 15.17 -15.98
N GLY A 109 0.56 14.06 -15.25
CA GLY A 109 0.51 14.06 -13.79
C GLY A 109 1.88 13.94 -13.12
N GLU A 110 1.86 13.87 -11.79
CA GLU A 110 3.01 13.41 -11.01
C GLU A 110 3.03 11.88 -10.95
N ALA A 111 4.21 11.31 -11.18
CA ALA A 111 4.43 9.87 -11.04
C ALA A 111 5.53 9.61 -10.03
N ARG A 112 5.37 8.50 -9.30
CA ARG A 112 6.38 8.00 -8.37
C ARG A 112 6.70 6.54 -8.62
N ALA A 113 7.95 6.14 -8.54
CA ALA A 113 8.40 4.78 -8.78
C ALA A 113 8.73 4.02 -7.49
N LEU A 114 8.32 2.74 -7.46
CA LEU A 114 8.70 1.78 -6.42
C LEU A 114 9.02 0.45 -7.09
N GLY A 115 10.31 0.09 -7.11
CA GLY A 115 10.81 -1.06 -7.87
C GLY A 115 10.64 -0.87 -9.38
N ASP A 116 10.01 -1.85 -10.04
CA ASP A 116 9.77 -1.89 -11.49
C ASP A 116 8.40 -1.33 -11.89
N ARG A 117 7.79 -0.52 -11.00
CA ARG A 117 6.47 0.08 -11.21
C ARG A 117 6.51 1.57 -10.95
N ALA A 118 5.77 2.29 -11.77
CA ALA A 118 5.45 3.69 -11.57
C ALA A 118 3.95 3.83 -11.23
N TYR A 119 3.65 4.78 -10.37
CA TYR A 119 2.32 5.07 -9.86
C TYR A 119 2.04 6.55 -10.07
N GLY A 120 1.00 6.86 -10.82
CA GLY A 120 0.45 8.21 -10.89
C GLY A 120 -0.19 8.61 -9.56
N GLU A 121 -0.45 9.89 -9.38
CA GLU A 121 -1.06 10.41 -8.16
C GLU A 121 -2.47 9.83 -7.94
N PRO A 122 -2.69 9.03 -6.87
CA PRO A 122 -4.02 8.56 -6.51
C PRO A 122 -4.79 9.68 -5.80
N ALA A 123 -6.12 9.53 -5.68
CA ALA A 123 -6.90 10.45 -4.85
C ALA A 123 -6.39 10.47 -3.40
N LEU A 124 -6.25 11.66 -2.81
CA LEU A 124 -5.65 11.86 -1.48
C LEU A 124 -6.23 10.95 -0.39
N TRP A 125 -7.55 10.76 -0.37
CA TRP A 125 -8.22 9.91 0.62
C TRP A 125 -7.76 8.44 0.53
N ILE A 126 -7.42 7.96 -0.66
CA ILE A 126 -6.93 6.58 -0.90
C ILE A 126 -5.53 6.41 -0.32
N THR A 127 -4.68 7.43 -0.46
CA THR A 127 -3.36 7.48 0.18
C THR A 127 -3.50 7.43 1.69
N VAL A 128 -4.32 8.31 2.27
CA VAL A 128 -4.54 8.38 3.71
C VAL A 128 -5.03 7.05 4.26
N VAL A 129 -6.04 6.45 3.63
CA VAL A 129 -6.63 5.18 4.08
C VAL A 129 -5.63 4.03 3.98
N HIS A 130 -4.93 3.87 2.85
CA HIS A 130 -3.94 2.79 2.70
C HIS A 130 -2.77 2.93 3.69
N VAL A 131 -2.21 4.13 3.86
CA VAL A 131 -1.11 4.37 4.80
C VAL A 131 -1.56 4.12 6.24
N THR A 132 -2.76 4.60 6.61
CA THR A 132 -3.31 4.37 7.95
C THR A 132 -3.56 2.88 8.21
N ALA A 133 -4.16 2.18 7.26
CA ALA A 133 -4.42 0.75 7.38
C ALA A 133 -3.12 -0.06 7.50
N LEU A 134 -2.08 0.31 6.72
CA LEU A 134 -0.76 -0.31 6.80
C LEU A 134 -0.09 -0.04 8.16
N ALA A 135 -0.19 1.19 8.68
CA ALA A 135 0.34 1.53 10.00
C ALA A 135 -0.35 0.74 11.12
N VAL A 136 -1.68 0.60 11.08
CA VAL A 136 -2.44 -0.22 12.03
C VAL A 136 -2.03 -1.70 11.96
N ALA A 137 -1.89 -2.24 10.75
CA ALA A 137 -1.43 -3.61 10.55
C ALA A 137 -0.01 -3.83 11.11
N ALA A 138 0.91 -2.89 10.85
CA ALA A 138 2.28 -2.93 11.36
C ALA A 138 2.33 -2.87 12.90
N LEU A 139 1.55 -1.98 13.52
CA LEU A 139 1.44 -1.89 14.98
C LEU A 139 0.88 -3.18 15.59
N GLY A 140 -0.16 -3.76 14.97
CA GLY A 140 -0.72 -5.05 15.39
C GLY A 140 0.32 -6.17 15.32
N ALA A 141 1.07 -6.26 14.23
CA ALA A 141 2.13 -7.25 14.04
C ALA A 141 3.28 -7.09 15.06
N LEU A 142 3.73 -5.86 15.32
CA LEU A 142 4.74 -5.56 16.35
C LEU A 142 4.27 -5.97 17.74
N ALA A 143 3.03 -5.66 18.10
CA ALA A 143 2.46 -6.04 19.40
C ALA A 143 2.33 -7.57 19.56
N LEU A 144 2.00 -8.29 18.49
CA LEU A 144 2.04 -9.76 18.47
C LEU A 144 3.45 -10.29 18.71
N LEU A 145 4.45 -9.72 18.04
CA LEU A 145 5.84 -10.16 18.14
C LEU A 145 6.41 -9.92 19.54
N VAL A 146 6.14 -8.76 20.14
CA VAL A 146 6.48 -8.46 21.54
C VAL A 146 5.79 -9.43 22.50
N SER A 147 4.53 -9.76 22.25
CA SER A 147 3.82 -10.78 23.04
C SER A 147 4.58 -12.10 22.93
N LEU A 148 4.78 -12.64 21.73
CA LEU A 148 5.48 -13.91 21.51
C LEU A 148 6.86 -13.97 22.21
N LEU A 149 7.67 -12.92 22.09
CA LEU A 149 8.95 -12.81 22.80
C LEU A 149 8.78 -12.86 24.32
N ALA A 150 7.80 -12.15 24.88
CA ALA A 150 7.52 -12.17 26.31
C ALA A 150 7.00 -13.53 26.81
N ALA A 151 6.40 -14.36 25.95
CA ALA A 151 6.06 -15.75 26.28
C ALA A 151 7.24 -16.71 26.19
N ALA A 152 8.21 -16.45 25.30
CA ALA A 152 9.38 -17.29 25.10
C ALA A 152 10.47 -17.10 26.17
N LEU A 153 10.46 -15.97 26.89
CA LEU A 153 11.44 -15.70 27.94
C LEU A 153 11.23 -16.60 29.18
N PRO A 154 12.29 -17.25 29.70
CA PRO A 154 12.18 -18.10 30.88
C PRO A 154 11.75 -17.28 32.09
N GLN A 155 10.83 -17.84 32.89
CA GLN A 155 10.40 -17.19 34.13
C GLN A 155 11.59 -17.08 35.08
N ARG A 156 12.04 -15.85 35.32
CA ARG A 156 13.08 -15.57 36.31
C ARG A 156 12.51 -15.88 37.70
N GLY A 157 12.81 -17.09 38.17
CA GLY A 157 12.80 -17.56 39.57
C GLY A 157 11.66 -17.08 40.45
N GLY A 158 10.63 -17.92 40.61
CA GLY A 158 9.79 -17.83 41.80
C GLY A 158 10.68 -17.91 43.05
N ARG A 159 10.64 -16.88 43.89
CA ARG A 159 11.26 -16.95 45.22
C ARG A 159 10.71 -18.19 45.92
N PRO A 160 11.55 -19.10 46.45
CA PRO A 160 11.06 -20.20 47.25
C PRO A 160 10.33 -19.61 48.46
N GLN A 161 9.06 -19.97 48.63
CA GLN A 161 8.36 -19.73 49.88
C GLN A 161 9.07 -20.58 50.94
N ARG A 162 9.77 -19.91 51.87
CA ARG A 162 10.17 -20.54 53.11
C ARG A 162 8.90 -20.67 53.96
N HIS A 163 8.53 -21.92 54.23
CA HIS A 163 7.63 -22.27 55.32
C HIS A 163 8.34 -22.09 56.66
#